data_AF-Q2RGQ7-F1
#
_entry.id   AF-Q2RGQ7-F1
#
_cell.length_a   1.000
_cell.length_b   1.000
_cell.length_c   1.000
_cell.angle_alpha   90.00
_cell.angle_beta   90.00
_cell.angle_gamma   90.00
#
_symmetry.space_group_name_H-M   'P 1'
#
loop_
_entity.id
_entity.type
_entity.pdbx_description
1 polymer ?
#
loop_
_entity_poly.entity_id
_entity_poly.type
_entity_poly.pdbx_seq_one_letter_code
_entity_poly.pdbx_strand_id
1 'polypeptide(L)'
;MLRSLPVSPGAIVASKFAGGLLLTIGGSLLVIAAGGLAHWLGWFAPRGGVSLIISLAFSLALVLVLEGLFFLVFFTWDYKRASNVMLLPLLGPLPLAFSSFFRPVIRWVVDRISVDSWYYLMGLLLASLICYLAFGLLAAWAFSRRDVG
;
A
#
# COMPACT_ATOMS: atom_id res chain seq x y z
N MET A 1 29.29 -9.78 19.57
CA MET A 1 29.14 -11.10 18.95
C MET A 1 27.99 -11.03 17.95
N LEU A 2 28.31 -10.79 16.67
CA LEU A 2 27.34 -10.80 15.58
C LEU A 2 26.98 -12.25 15.29
N ARG A 3 25.84 -12.70 15.81
CA ARG A 3 25.21 -13.97 15.39
C ARG A 3 24.84 -13.78 13.93
N SER A 4 25.59 -14.41 13.02
CA SER A 4 25.20 -14.53 11.61
C SER A 4 23.75 -15.02 11.55
N LEU A 5 22.86 -14.19 11.02
CA LEU A 5 21.48 -14.58 10.80
C LEU A 5 21.47 -15.81 9.86
N PRO A 6 20.57 -16.78 10.07
CA PRO A 6 20.51 -18.00 9.25
C PRO A 6 20.10 -17.73 7.80
N VAL A 7 19.71 -16.49 7.48
CA VAL A 7 19.18 -16.05 6.18
C VAL A 7 19.85 -14.72 5.82
N SER A 8 20.11 -14.49 4.53
CA SER A 8 20.77 -13.27 4.09
C SER A 8 19.93 -12.01 4.40
N PRO A 9 20.56 -10.87 4.72
CA PRO A 9 19.85 -9.64 5.09
C PRO A 9 18.89 -9.16 3.99
N GLY A 10 19.31 -9.30 2.73
CA GLY A 10 18.49 -8.99 1.57
C GLY A 10 17.26 -9.89 1.43
N ALA A 11 17.37 -11.19 1.72
CA ALA A 11 16.23 -12.11 1.66
C ALA A 11 15.20 -11.82 2.77
N ILE A 12 15.65 -11.37 3.95
CA ILE A 12 14.76 -10.94 5.04
C ILE A 12 13.95 -9.71 4.60
N VAL A 13 14.61 -8.68 4.07
CA VAL A 13 13.96 -7.46 3.57
C VAL A 13 12.99 -7.80 2.43
N ALA A 14 13.44 -8.58 1.44
CA ALA A 14 12.61 -8.99 0.31
C ALA A 14 11.35 -9.75 0.76
N SER A 15 11.46 -10.64 1.75
CA SER A 15 10.31 -11.38 2.27
C SER A 15 9.26 -10.47 2.93
N LYS A 16 9.69 -9.42 3.63
CA LYS A 16 8.81 -8.47 4.32
C LYS A 16 8.12 -7.53 3.33
N PHE A 17 8.86 -6.98 2.37
CA PHE A 17 8.29 -6.17 1.30
C PHE A 17 7.37 -6.99 0.37
N ALA A 18 7.75 -8.23 0.03
CA ALA A 18 6.88 -9.11 -0.76
C ALA A 18 5.59 -9.47 0.00
N GLY A 19 5.71 -9.81 1.28
CA GLY A 19 4.54 -10.11 2.13
C GLY A 19 3.61 -8.91 2.30
N GLY A 20 4.18 -7.72 2.52
CA GLY A 20 3.43 -6.47 2.59
C GLY A 20 2.69 -6.14 1.30
N LEU A 21 3.41 -6.20 0.16
CA LEU A 21 2.83 -5.99 -1.16
C LEU A 21 1.69 -6.98 -1.47
N LEU A 22 1.85 -8.26 -1.13
CA LEU A 22 0.81 -9.28 -1.29
C LEU A 22 -0.44 -8.97 -0.47
N LEU A 23 -0.27 -8.50 0.78
CA LEU A 23 -1.40 -8.09 1.63
C LEU A 23 -2.09 -6.85 1.07
N THR A 24 -1.33 -5.85 0.60
CA THR A 24 -1.87 -4.61 0.03
C THR A 24 -2.63 -4.86 -1.27
N ILE A 25 -2.05 -5.63 -2.20
CA ILE A 25 -2.71 -5.98 -3.47
C ILE A 25 -3.88 -6.93 -3.21
N GLY A 26 -3.66 -8.01 -2.44
CA GLY A 26 -4.66 -9.03 -2.15
C GLY A 26 -5.88 -8.48 -1.42
N GLY A 27 -5.65 -7.65 -0.39
CA GLY A 27 -6.74 -6.97 0.34
C GLY A 27 -7.56 -6.07 -0.58
N SER A 28 -6.92 -5.39 -1.52
CA SER A 28 -7.59 -4.47 -2.43
C SER A 28 -8.38 -5.19 -3.52
N LEU A 29 -7.86 -6.30 -4.03
CA LEU A 29 -8.60 -7.19 -4.93
C LEU A 29 -9.85 -7.77 -4.26
N LEU A 30 -9.74 -8.20 -2.98
CA LEU A 30 -10.89 -8.68 -2.21
C LEU A 30 -11.96 -7.60 -2.05
N VAL A 31 -11.55 -6.36 -1.77
CA VAL A 31 -12.45 -5.23 -1.65
C VAL A 31 -13.14 -4.90 -2.98
N ILE A 32 -12.39 -4.90 -4.09
CA ILE A 32 -12.95 -4.69 -5.43
C ILE A 32 -13.96 -5.80 -5.76
N ALA A 33 -13.62 -7.06 -5.48
CA ALA A 33 -14.50 -8.19 -5.70
C ALA A 33 -15.78 -8.10 -4.84
N ALA A 34 -15.65 -7.75 -3.56
CA ALA A 34 -16.79 -7.54 -2.66
C ALA A 34 -17.67 -6.37 -3.11
N GLY A 35 -17.07 -5.25 -3.56
CA GLY A 35 -17.80 -4.12 -4.11
C GLY A 35 -18.53 -4.46 -5.41
N GLY A 36 -17.89 -5.23 -6.29
CA GLY A 36 -18.49 -5.74 -7.54
C GLY A 36 -19.66 -6.70 -7.27
N LEU A 37 -19.51 -7.61 -6.29
CA LEU A 37 -20.56 -8.52 -5.86
C LEU A 37 -21.75 -7.77 -5.26
N ALA A 38 -21.51 -6.81 -4.38
CA ALA A 38 -22.57 -5.99 -3.78
C ALA A 38 -23.30 -5.13 -4.82
N HIS A 39 -22.59 -4.66 -5.86
CA HIS A 39 -23.22 -3.98 -6.99
C HIS A 39 -24.10 -4.93 -7.81
N TRP A 40 -23.62 -6.14 -8.12
CA TRP A 40 -24.39 -7.17 -8.84
C TRP A 40 -25.65 -7.60 -8.08
N LEU A 41 -25.54 -7.72 -6.76
CA LEU A 41 -26.67 -8.02 -5.86
C LEU A 41 -27.65 -6.85 -5.68
N GLY A 42 -27.40 -5.70 -6.32
CA GLY A 42 -28.27 -4.52 -6.25
C GLY A 42 -28.24 -3.80 -4.91
N TRP A 43 -27.26 -4.08 -4.05
CA TRP A 43 -27.14 -3.44 -2.73
C TRP A 43 -26.73 -1.96 -2.82
N PHE A 44 -26.19 -1.52 -3.96
CA PHE A 44 -25.78 -0.14 -4.21
C PHE A 44 -26.37 0.42 -5.52
N ALA A 45 -26.75 1.70 -5.51
CA ALA A 45 -27.27 2.40 -6.68
C ALA A 45 -26.22 2.51 -7.83
N PRO A 46 -26.65 2.44 -9.11
CA PRO A 46 -25.77 2.24 -10.27
C PRO A 46 -24.77 3.37 -10.58
N ARG A 47 -24.85 4.52 -9.89
CA ARG A 47 -23.95 5.67 -10.12
C ARG A 47 -22.64 5.62 -9.31
N GLY A 48 -22.41 4.59 -8.49
CA GLY A 48 -21.30 4.55 -7.52
C GLY A 48 -20.01 3.84 -7.94
N GLY A 49 -20.04 2.96 -8.96
CA GLY A 49 -18.93 2.02 -9.23
C GLY A 49 -17.61 2.69 -9.63
N VAL A 50 -17.66 3.68 -10.53
CA VAL A 50 -16.46 4.41 -10.99
C VAL A 50 -15.85 5.24 -9.85
N SER A 51 -16.69 5.88 -9.02
CA SER A 51 -16.23 6.62 -7.84
C SER A 51 -15.54 5.72 -6.81
N LEU A 52 -15.96 4.45 -6.72
CA LEU A 52 -15.42 3.48 -5.78
C LEU A 52 -14.02 3.00 -6.21
N ILE A 53 -13.82 2.74 -7.50
CA ILE A 53 -12.51 2.36 -8.08
C ILE A 53 -11.49 3.50 -7.93
N ILE A 54 -11.90 4.75 -8.21
CA ILE A 54 -11.03 5.93 -8.06
C ILE A 54 -10.66 6.15 -6.58
N SER A 55 -11.64 6.01 -5.67
CA SER A 55 -11.40 6.15 -4.22
C SER A 55 -10.44 5.10 -3.67
N LEU A 56 -10.52 3.87 -4.18
CA LEU A 56 -9.62 2.78 -3.81
C LEU A 56 -8.21 2.99 -4.35
N ALA A 57 -8.06 3.35 -5.61
CA ALA A 57 -6.76 3.50 -6.25
C ALA A 57 -5.91 4.60 -5.62
N PHE A 58 -6.51 5.74 -5.23
CA PHE A 58 -5.81 6.79 -4.50
C PHE A 58 -5.35 6.31 -3.10
N SER A 59 -6.25 5.66 -2.37
CA SER A 59 -5.95 5.12 -1.04
C SER A 59 -4.87 4.05 -1.09
N LEU A 60 -4.87 3.22 -2.14
CA LEU A 60 -3.86 2.20 -2.38
C LEU A 60 -2.47 2.79 -2.63
N ALA A 61 -2.39 3.82 -3.49
CA ALA A 61 -1.13 4.49 -3.79
C ALA A 61 -0.51 5.08 -2.52
N LEU A 62 -1.34 5.69 -1.67
CA LEU A 62 -0.90 6.22 -0.38
C LEU A 62 -0.41 5.12 0.57
N VAL A 63 -1.17 4.02 0.69
CA VAL A 63 -0.80 2.88 1.54
C VAL A 63 0.53 2.28 1.10
N LEU A 64 0.75 2.10 -0.21
CA LEU A 64 2.03 1.59 -0.74
C LEU A 64 3.20 2.49 -0.33
N VAL A 65 3.10 3.80 -0.55
CA VAL A 65 4.20 4.72 -0.19
C VAL A 65 4.47 4.70 1.31
N LEU A 66 3.42 4.76 2.14
CA LEU A 66 3.57 4.74 3.60
C LEU A 66 4.13 3.42 4.10
N GLU A 67 3.62 2.30 3.60
CA GLU A 67 4.09 0.95 3.95
C GLU A 67 5.58 0.80 3.64
N GLY A 68 6.02 1.20 2.43
CA GLY A 68 7.42 1.14 2.05
C GLY A 68 8.32 2.05 2.91
N LEU A 69 7.84 3.25 3.25
CA LEU A 69 8.56 4.20 4.10
C LEU A 69 8.67 3.70 5.55
N PHE A 70 7.60 3.13 6.10
CA PHE A 70 7.64 2.52 7.42
C PHE A 70 8.57 1.32 7.44
N PHE A 71 8.50 0.41 6.45
CA PHE A 71 9.44 -0.70 6.38
C PHE A 71 10.89 -0.21 6.35
N LEU A 72 11.20 0.80 5.52
CA LEU A 72 12.53 1.41 5.48
C LEU A 72 12.97 1.89 6.87
N VAL A 73 12.14 2.65 7.58
CA VAL A 73 12.44 3.17 8.94
C VAL A 73 12.61 2.04 9.96
N PHE A 74 11.80 0.98 9.90
CA PHE A 74 11.95 -0.12 10.84
C PHE A 74 13.18 -0.98 10.55
N PHE A 75 13.55 -1.18 9.28
CA PHE A 75 14.81 -1.85 8.94
C PHE A 75 16.04 -1.02 9.32
N THR A 76 15.95 0.31 9.36
CA THR A 76 17.02 1.17 9.87
C THR A 76 17.05 1.26 11.39
N TRP A 77 16.01 0.84 12.12
CA TRP A 77 15.97 0.94 13.59
C TRP A 77 15.94 -0.42 14.30
N ASP A 78 14.91 -1.23 14.05
CA ASP A 78 14.67 -2.54 14.66
C ASP A 78 13.80 -3.41 13.72
N TYR A 79 14.46 -4.34 13.00
CA TYR A 79 13.81 -5.16 11.98
C TYR A 79 12.70 -6.08 12.52
N LYS A 80 12.69 -6.41 13.83
CA LYS A 80 11.64 -7.25 14.42
C LYS A 80 10.29 -6.54 14.42
N ARG A 81 10.32 -5.22 14.61
CA ARG A 81 9.14 -4.33 14.60
C ARG A 81 8.60 -4.07 13.20
N ALA A 82 9.37 -4.36 12.14
CA ALA A 82 8.89 -4.30 10.76
C ALA A 82 7.66 -5.20 10.55
N SER A 83 7.48 -6.24 11.36
CA SER A 83 6.28 -7.10 11.31
C SER A 83 4.99 -6.35 11.64
N ASN A 84 5.04 -5.29 12.46
CA ASN A 84 3.86 -4.46 12.78
C ASN A 84 3.41 -3.62 11.57
N VAL A 85 4.32 -3.32 10.65
CA VAL A 85 4.01 -2.62 9.39
C VAL A 85 3.17 -3.49 8.45
N MET A 86 3.24 -4.82 8.58
CA MET A 86 2.39 -5.72 7.79
C MET A 86 0.89 -5.59 8.11
N LEU A 87 0.52 -4.83 9.16
CA LEU A 87 -0.86 -4.47 9.48
C LEU A 87 -1.32 -3.16 8.82
N LEU A 88 -0.41 -2.29 8.36
CA LEU A 88 -0.77 -1.05 7.65
C LEU A 88 -1.65 -1.28 6.41
N PRO A 89 -1.45 -2.36 5.62
CA PRO A 89 -2.35 -2.70 4.51
C PRO A 89 -3.83 -2.82 4.92
N LEU A 90 -4.11 -3.24 6.16
CA LEU A 90 -5.48 -3.34 6.70
C LEU A 90 -6.11 -1.97 6.96
N LEU A 91 -5.34 -0.89 6.95
CA LEU A 91 -5.84 0.49 7.01
C LEU A 91 -6.28 1.01 5.65
N GLY A 92 -5.84 0.38 4.54
CA GLY A 92 -6.27 0.71 3.18
C GLY A 92 -7.79 0.68 2.94
N PRO A 93 -8.57 -0.21 3.56
CA PRO A 93 -10.04 -0.19 3.51
C PRO A 93 -10.73 0.80 4.47
N LEU A 94 -10.00 1.54 5.33
CA LEU A 94 -10.62 2.56 6.21
C LEU A 94 -11.47 3.60 5.47
N PRO A 95 -11.08 4.10 4.29
CA PRO A 95 -11.91 5.02 3.51
C PRO A 95 -13.27 4.44 3.12
N LEU A 96 -13.40 3.10 3.09
CA LEU A 96 -14.66 2.41 2.81
C LEU A 96 -15.47 2.21 4.09
N ALA A 97 -14.83 1.80 5.19
CA ALA A 97 -15.47 1.65 6.50
C ALA A 97 -15.99 3.00 7.05
N PHE A 98 -15.27 4.09 6.77
CA PHE A 98 -15.59 5.45 7.23
C PHE A 98 -15.85 6.41 6.07
N SER A 99 -16.65 5.97 5.10
CA SER A 99 -16.90 6.72 3.87
C SER A 99 -17.37 8.17 4.11
N SER A 100 -18.18 8.43 5.13
CA SER A 100 -18.67 9.78 5.49
C SER A 100 -17.54 10.78 5.77
N PHE A 101 -16.46 10.32 6.39
CA PHE A 101 -15.31 11.15 6.75
C PHE A 101 -14.38 11.40 5.56
N PHE A 102 -14.13 10.36 4.74
CA PHE A 102 -13.17 10.44 3.64
C PHE A 102 -13.76 10.99 2.33
N ARG A 103 -15.07 10.89 2.12
CA ARG A 103 -15.74 11.33 0.89
C ARG A 103 -15.53 12.82 0.53
N PRO A 104 -15.53 13.79 1.47
CA PRO A 104 -15.23 15.19 1.17
C PRO A 104 -13.78 15.39 0.72
N VAL A 105 -12.84 14.69 1.36
CA VAL A 105 -11.40 14.74 1.05
C VAL A 105 -11.13 14.15 -0.33
N ILE A 106 -11.70 12.97 -0.61
CA ILE A 106 -11.56 12.31 -1.91
C ILE A 106 -12.19 13.17 -3.02
N ARG A 107 -13.38 13.74 -2.80
CA ARG A 107 -13.99 14.66 -3.76
C ARG A 107 -13.12 15.89 -4.02
N TRP A 108 -12.60 16.53 -2.97
CA TRP A 108 -11.72 17.68 -3.10
C TRP A 108 -10.45 17.38 -3.92
N VAL A 109 -9.86 16.18 -3.75
CA VAL A 109 -8.71 15.74 -4.55
C VAL A 109 -9.13 15.50 -6.00
N VAL A 110 -10.23 14.76 -6.22
CA VAL A 110 -10.73 14.42 -7.56
C VAL A 110 -11.13 15.66 -8.35
N ASP A 111 -11.81 16.63 -7.72
CA ASP A 111 -12.25 17.88 -8.35
C ASP A 111 -11.08 18.77 -8.80
N ARG A 112 -9.87 18.56 -8.25
CA ARG A 112 -8.65 19.27 -8.65
C ARG A 112 -7.84 18.54 -9.72
N ILE A 113 -8.21 17.31 -10.08
CA ILE A 113 -7.53 16.53 -11.12
C ILE A 113 -8.31 16.70 -12.43
N SER A 114 -7.84 17.62 -13.28
CA SER A 114 -8.43 17.93 -14.59
C SER A 114 -7.92 17.03 -15.73
N VAL A 115 -7.09 16.04 -15.43
CA VAL A 115 -6.48 15.10 -16.38
C VAL A 115 -7.39 13.89 -16.51
N ASP A 116 -7.43 13.24 -17.68
CA ASP A 116 -8.10 11.95 -17.88
C ASP A 116 -7.83 11.02 -16.68
N SER A 117 -8.83 10.90 -15.81
CA SER A 117 -8.66 10.43 -14.43
C SER A 117 -8.08 9.02 -14.37
N TRP A 118 -8.27 8.23 -15.43
CA TRP A 118 -7.71 6.89 -15.57
C TRP A 118 -6.19 6.87 -15.73
N TYR A 119 -5.64 7.66 -16.65
CA TYR A 119 -4.19 7.70 -16.90
C TYR A 119 -3.44 8.28 -15.70
N TYR A 120 -4.02 9.31 -15.06
CA TYR A 120 -3.45 9.88 -13.84
C TYR A 120 -3.40 8.84 -12.70
N LEU A 121 -4.47 8.09 -12.48
CA LEU A 121 -4.51 7.05 -11.43
C LEU A 121 -3.54 5.91 -11.71
N MET A 122 -3.45 5.45 -12.96
CA MET A 122 -2.48 4.42 -13.34
C MET A 122 -1.05 4.92 -13.17
N GLY A 123 -0.77 6.17 -13.55
CA GLY A 123 0.52 6.81 -13.33
C GLY A 123 0.87 6.95 -11.85
N LEU A 124 -0.10 7.34 -11.01
CA LEU A 124 0.07 7.45 -9.56
C LEU A 124 0.36 6.09 -8.91
N LEU A 125 -0.38 5.05 -9.29
CA LEU A 125 -0.15 3.69 -8.82
C LEU A 125 1.23 3.18 -9.24
N LEU A 126 1.62 3.38 -10.50
CA LEU A 126 2.93 2.99 -10.99
C LEU A 126 4.05 3.75 -10.26
N ALA A 127 3.91 5.06 -10.06
CA ALA A 127 4.86 5.86 -9.29
C ALA A 127 4.97 5.36 -7.84
N SER A 128 3.84 5.05 -7.19
CA SER A 128 3.83 4.51 -5.82
C SER A 128 4.52 3.15 -5.73
N LEU A 129 4.35 2.28 -6.72
CA LEU A 129 5.04 1.00 -6.81
C LEU A 129 6.55 1.17 -7.00
N ILE A 130 6.98 2.09 -7.87
CA ILE A 130 8.39 2.40 -8.07
C ILE A 130 9.00 2.93 -6.76
N CYS A 131 8.32 3.83 -6.05
CA CYS A 131 8.74 4.29 -4.73
C CYS A 131 8.87 3.13 -3.73
N TYR A 132 7.88 2.23 -3.68
CA TYR A 132 7.90 1.06 -2.80
C TYR A 132 9.14 0.17 -3.05
N LEU A 133 9.43 -0.12 -4.32
CA LEU A 133 10.60 -0.91 -4.71
C LEU A 133 11.91 -0.20 -4.37
N ALA A 134 11.99 1.11 -4.62
CA ALA A 134 13.16 1.92 -4.26
C ALA A 134 13.42 1.91 -2.76
N PHE A 135 12.37 2.00 -1.93
CA PHE A 135 12.48 1.86 -0.48
C PHE A 135 12.95 0.47 -0.05
N GLY A 136 12.48 -0.59 -0.73
CA GLY A 136 12.96 -1.96 -0.50
C GLY A 136 14.46 -2.12 -0.77
N LEU A 137 14.94 -1.56 -1.88
CA LEU A 137 16.37 -1.56 -2.23
C LEU A 137 17.21 -0.77 -1.22
N LEU A 138 16.74 0.43 -0.82
CA LEU A 138 17.39 1.26 0.19
C LEU A 138 17.43 0.55 1.56
N ALA A 139 16.35 -0.11 1.95
CA ALA A 139 16.26 -0.87 3.20
C ALA A 139 17.23 -2.05 3.18
N ALA A 140 17.31 -2.80 2.08
CA ALA A 140 18.25 -3.90 1.92
C ALA A 140 19.71 -3.43 2.02
N TRP A 141 20.04 -2.30 1.38
CA TRP A 141 21.36 -1.71 1.47
C TRP A 141 21.72 -1.24 2.88
N ALA A 142 20.81 -0.53 3.55
CA ALA A 142 21.02 -0.02 4.90
C ALA A 142 21.16 -1.16 5.93
N PHE A 143 20.34 -2.20 5.79
CA PHE A 143 20.36 -3.36 6.67
C PHE A 143 21.63 -4.20 6.46
N SER A 144 22.04 -4.43 5.21
CA SER A 144 23.29 -5.13 4.89
C SER A 144 24.53 -4.42 5.42
N ARG A 145 24.56 -3.08 5.49
CA ARG A 145 25.66 -2.33 6.08
C ARG A 145 25.75 -2.49 7.60
N ARG A 146 24.62 -2.70 8.27
CA ARG A 146 24.57 -2.91 9.72
C ARG A 146 24.99 -4.32 10.15
N ASP A 147 24.71 -5.34 9.35
CA ASP A 147 25.11 -6.73 9.69
C ASP A 147 26.62 -6.99 9.52
N VAL A 148 27.35 -6.14 8.81
CA VAL A 148 28.79 -6.28 8.53
C VAL A 148 29.67 -5.48 9.51
N GLY A 149 29.12 -4.49 10.22
CA GLY A 149 29.83 -3.64 11.19
C GLY A 149 29.60 -4.05 12.64
#